data_AF-A0A846EBU3-F1
#
_entry.id   AF-A0A846EBU3-F1
#
_cell.length_a   1.000
_cell.length_b   1.000
_cell.length_c   1.000
_cell.angle_alpha   90.00
_cell.angle_beta   90.00
_cell.angle_gamma   90.00
#
_symmetry.space_group_name_H-M   'P 1'
#
loop_
_entity.id
_entity.type
_entity.pdbx_description
1 polymer ?
#
loop_
_entity_poly.entity_id
_entity_poly.type
_entity_poly.pdbx_seq_one_letter_code
_entity_poly.pdbx_strand_id
1 'polypeptide(L)'
;MVVAKKQTTGSTKTASRIANDKSNGSQTSGSTKSKPTETALKSKLSPEQQAEELVKAIRNLIHKKYGVTIQRRDSRVSTKVGHAVREKLGLDIQAQINKRNGNGNGRKFDWQEWNNTTFPKLFGRPDALKHDVEVVALFMSKLYDTISGTTEGAIADLVEFNVQSLKRRNEIAKEAETDDDLELDDELDADEDEIDDILDEVDDEEEEEEDEDDEDFEVDEDEEFEEDDE
;
A
#
# COMPACT_ATOMS: atom_id res chain seq x y z
N MET A 1 17.30 77.73 17.51
CA MET A 1 18.16 77.86 16.31
C MET A 1 17.31 78.29 15.12
N VAL A 2 17.38 79.58 14.81
CA VAL A 2 17.43 80.27 13.49
C VAL A 2 17.00 79.50 12.22
N VAL A 3 15.90 79.99 11.58
CA VAL A 3 15.68 80.34 10.13
C VAL A 3 15.87 79.21 9.08
N ALA A 4 14.84 78.70 8.39
CA ALA A 4 14.02 79.24 7.28
C ALA A 4 14.71 79.41 5.90
N LYS A 5 14.22 78.69 4.87
CA LYS A 5 13.95 79.09 3.45
C LYS A 5 13.93 77.83 2.57
N LYS A 6 12.83 77.48 1.88
CA LYS A 6 12.23 78.05 0.65
C LYS A 6 13.13 77.97 -0.60
N GLN A 7 12.52 77.40 -1.66
CA GLN A 7 12.62 77.83 -3.07
C GLN A 7 13.94 77.51 -3.82
N THR A 8 14.02 77.29 -5.13
CA THR A 8 13.09 77.24 -6.26
C THR A 8 13.91 76.83 -7.51
N THR A 9 13.25 76.32 -8.56
CA THR A 9 13.64 76.39 -10.00
C THR A 9 14.98 75.78 -10.44
N GLY A 10 15.18 75.37 -11.70
CA GLY A 10 14.42 75.53 -12.93
C GLY A 10 15.08 74.68 -14.03
N SER A 11 14.34 74.38 -15.09
CA SER A 11 14.56 74.96 -16.43
C SER A 11 15.76 74.32 -17.15
N THR A 12 15.57 73.52 -18.20
CA THR A 12 15.43 73.98 -19.59
C THR A 12 15.18 72.73 -20.47
N LYS A 13 14.12 72.65 -21.31
CA LYS A 13 14.07 73.07 -22.74
C LYS A 13 15.35 72.64 -23.48
N THR A 14 15.35 71.80 -24.52
CA THR A 14 14.68 71.96 -25.83
C THR A 14 15.03 70.81 -26.79
N ALA A 15 14.15 70.61 -27.79
CA ALA A 15 14.40 70.10 -29.16
C ALA A 15 14.72 68.60 -29.31
N SER A 16 13.76 67.78 -29.76
CA SER A 16 13.37 67.57 -31.18
C SER A 16 14.52 67.14 -32.08
N ARG A 17 14.52 65.87 -32.53
CA ARG A 17 14.28 65.51 -33.94
C ARG A 17 14.22 63.99 -34.14
N ILE A 18 13.31 63.64 -35.03
CA ILE A 18 12.97 62.32 -35.59
C ILE A 18 14.09 61.84 -36.51
N ALA A 19 14.41 60.56 -36.46
CA ALA A 19 14.81 59.78 -37.64
C ALA A 19 14.62 58.28 -37.40
N ASN A 20 13.73 57.71 -38.21
CA ASN A 20 13.64 56.30 -38.60
C ASN A 20 15.03 55.77 -39.02
N ASP A 21 15.37 54.52 -38.74
CA ASP A 21 15.19 53.47 -39.76
C ASP A 21 15.55 52.07 -39.24
N LYS A 22 14.70 51.13 -39.61
CA LYS A 22 14.85 49.69 -39.42
C LYS A 22 15.69 49.15 -40.57
N SER A 23 16.73 48.38 -40.27
CA SER A 23 16.93 47.03 -40.81
C SER A 23 18.33 46.55 -40.47
N ASN A 24 18.44 45.51 -39.65
CA ASN A 24 19.47 44.51 -39.89
C ASN A 24 18.90 43.16 -39.49
N GLY A 25 18.92 42.23 -40.45
CA GLY A 25 18.43 40.88 -40.30
C GLY A 25 19.38 39.98 -39.51
N SER A 26 19.01 38.71 -39.51
CA SER A 26 19.71 37.56 -38.95
C SER A 26 19.41 37.27 -37.48
N GLN A 27 18.43 36.38 -37.27
CA GLN A 27 18.63 35.14 -36.52
C GLN A 27 17.37 34.28 -36.65
N THR A 28 17.45 33.28 -37.54
CA THR A 28 16.54 32.12 -37.52
C THR A 28 16.89 31.29 -36.29
N SER A 29 16.22 31.57 -35.17
CA SER A 29 16.20 30.68 -34.01
C SER A 29 15.32 29.47 -34.34
N GLY A 30 15.93 28.49 -35.02
CA GLY A 30 15.42 27.13 -35.07
C GLY A 30 15.43 26.55 -33.66
N SER A 31 14.36 26.78 -32.91
CA SER A 31 14.09 26.10 -31.65
C SER A 31 13.72 24.66 -31.98
N THR A 32 14.73 23.79 -32.06
CA THR A 32 14.54 22.35 -31.91
C THR A 32 13.95 22.14 -30.53
N LYS A 33 12.63 21.91 -30.50
CA LYS A 33 11.89 21.52 -29.30
C LYS A 33 12.32 20.09 -28.96
N SER A 34 13.44 19.99 -28.23
CA SER A 34 13.94 18.74 -27.68
C SER A 34 12.81 18.11 -26.87
N LYS A 35 12.29 16.98 -27.36
CA LYS A 35 11.35 16.14 -26.63
C LYS A 35 12.07 15.79 -25.31
N PRO A 36 11.51 16.12 -24.13
CA PRO A 36 12.20 15.86 -22.88
C PRO A 36 12.40 14.35 -22.78
N THR A 37 13.66 13.94 -22.64
CA THR A 37 14.03 12.58 -22.28
C THR A 37 13.24 12.16 -21.04
N GLU A 38 12.84 10.89 -20.97
CA GLU A 38 12.04 10.33 -19.87
C GLU A 38 12.62 10.66 -18.48
N THR A 39 13.94 10.83 -18.40
CA THR A 39 14.69 11.29 -17.23
C THR A 39 14.41 12.74 -16.81
N ALA A 40 14.12 13.65 -17.76
CA ALA A 40 13.77 15.05 -17.52
C ALA A 40 12.30 15.26 -17.11
N LEU A 41 11.46 14.24 -17.26
CA LEU A 41 10.08 14.22 -16.73
C LEU A 41 10.05 13.70 -15.29
N LYS A 42 10.86 12.69 -14.96
CA LYS A 42 11.02 12.20 -13.57
C LYS A 42 11.54 13.26 -12.61
N SER A 43 12.34 14.22 -13.10
CA SER A 43 12.82 15.35 -12.30
C SER A 43 11.76 16.43 -12.00
N LYS A 44 10.52 16.27 -12.45
CA LYS A 44 9.40 17.21 -12.19
C LYS A 44 8.36 16.69 -11.20
N LEU A 45 8.48 15.44 -10.77
CA LEU A 45 7.57 14.81 -9.82
C LEU A 45 8.01 15.12 -8.38
N SER A 46 7.06 15.21 -7.45
CA SER A 46 7.40 15.26 -6.03
C SER A 46 8.01 13.93 -5.57
N PRO A 47 8.80 13.91 -4.48
CA PRO A 47 9.34 12.67 -3.93
C PRO A 47 8.27 11.60 -3.67
N GLU A 48 7.06 11.99 -3.25
CA GLU A 48 5.94 11.08 -3.02
C GLU A 48 5.47 10.43 -4.33
N GLN A 49 5.31 11.22 -5.39
CA GLN A 49 4.92 10.70 -6.71
C GLN A 49 6.00 9.78 -7.30
N GLN A 50 7.27 10.13 -7.12
CA GLN A 50 8.38 9.26 -7.54
C GLN A 50 8.37 7.92 -6.79
N ALA A 51 8.04 7.93 -5.49
CA ALA A 51 7.90 6.72 -4.69
C ALA A 51 6.71 5.84 -5.17
N GLU A 52 5.57 6.45 -5.51
CA GLU A 52 4.41 5.73 -6.05
C GLU A 52 4.73 5.06 -7.40
N GLU A 53 5.43 5.76 -8.30
CA GLU A 53 5.90 5.20 -9.57
C GLU A 53 6.84 4.02 -9.35
N LEU A 54 7.78 4.14 -8.40
CA LEU A 54 8.70 3.07 -8.06
C LEU A 54 7.97 1.84 -7.51
N VAL A 55 6.96 2.04 -6.65
CA VAL A 55 6.11 0.95 -6.14
C VAL A 55 5.39 0.24 -7.29
N LYS A 56 4.82 1.00 -8.23
CA LYS A 56 4.16 0.42 -9.42
C LYS A 56 5.13 -0.38 -10.28
N ALA A 57 6.33 0.16 -10.53
CA ALA A 57 7.36 -0.51 -11.30
C ALA A 57 7.79 -1.84 -10.65
N ILE A 58 8.00 -1.86 -9.33
CA ILE A 58 8.36 -3.06 -8.58
C ILE A 58 7.25 -4.12 -8.66
N ARG A 59 5.97 -3.74 -8.45
CA ARG A 59 4.85 -4.68 -8.54
C ARG A 59 4.77 -5.33 -9.92
N ASN A 60 4.86 -4.52 -10.97
CA ASN A 60 4.80 -5.02 -12.34
C ASN A 60 5.98 -5.94 -12.66
N LEU A 61 7.19 -5.58 -12.23
CA LEU A 61 8.37 -6.40 -12.47
C LEU A 61 8.29 -7.74 -11.76
N ILE A 62 7.81 -7.76 -10.50
CA ILE A 62 7.69 -9.00 -9.72
C ILE A 62 6.59 -9.89 -10.30
N HIS A 63 5.45 -9.32 -10.69
CA HIS A 63 4.39 -10.07 -11.36
C HIS A 63 4.92 -10.70 -12.66
N LYS A 64 5.59 -9.93 -13.52
CA LYS A 64 6.13 -10.43 -14.78
C LYS A 64 7.21 -11.52 -14.60
N LYS A 65 8.04 -11.42 -13.56
CA LYS A 65 9.15 -12.36 -13.34
C LYS A 65 8.76 -13.61 -12.56
N TYR A 66 7.82 -13.49 -11.63
CA TYR A 66 7.52 -14.55 -10.65
C TYR A 66 6.05 -14.97 -10.65
N GLY A 67 5.17 -14.32 -11.41
CA GLY A 67 3.72 -14.56 -11.34
C GLY A 67 3.06 -14.08 -10.05
N VAL A 68 3.78 -13.34 -9.19
CA VAL A 68 3.30 -12.97 -7.85
C VAL A 68 2.73 -11.55 -7.85
N THR A 69 1.48 -11.42 -7.42
CA THR A 69 0.83 -10.12 -7.18
C THR A 69 1.11 -9.62 -5.77
N ILE A 70 1.96 -8.60 -5.63
CA ILE A 70 2.20 -7.95 -4.34
C ILE A 70 1.02 -7.05 -3.97
N GLN A 71 0.33 -7.44 -2.89
CA GLN A 71 -0.78 -6.68 -2.33
C GLN A 71 -0.40 -5.24 -1.94
N ARG A 72 -1.39 -4.34 -2.03
CA ARG A 72 -1.24 -2.93 -1.62
C ARG A 72 -1.00 -2.83 -0.12
N ARG A 73 -0.29 -1.78 0.31
CA ARG A 73 0.01 -1.54 1.74
C ARG A 73 -1.27 -1.50 2.57
N ASP A 74 -2.27 -0.74 2.14
CA ASP A 74 -3.50 -0.54 2.91
C ASP A 74 -4.32 -1.83 3.02
N SER A 75 -4.36 -2.63 1.94
CA SER A 75 -4.95 -3.97 1.95
C SER A 75 -4.22 -4.90 2.94
N ARG A 76 -2.88 -4.94 2.91
CA ARG A 76 -2.10 -5.73 3.89
C ARG A 76 -2.33 -5.27 5.33
N VAL A 77 -2.42 -3.97 5.56
CA VAL A 77 -2.71 -3.41 6.90
C VAL A 77 -4.12 -3.82 7.34
N SER A 78 -5.11 -3.68 6.46
CA SER A 78 -6.49 -4.12 6.72
C SER A 78 -6.56 -5.59 7.12
N THR A 79 -5.92 -6.48 6.34
CA THR A 79 -5.88 -7.92 6.62
C THR A 79 -5.24 -8.20 7.99
N LYS A 80 -4.09 -7.57 8.30
CA LYS A 80 -3.44 -7.73 9.60
C LYS A 80 -4.30 -7.27 10.76
N VAL A 81 -4.94 -6.11 10.62
CA VAL A 81 -5.86 -5.58 11.64
C VAL A 81 -7.04 -6.52 11.81
N GLY A 82 -7.65 -7.02 10.72
CA GLY A 82 -8.76 -7.97 10.78
C GLY A 82 -8.39 -9.26 11.52
N HIS A 83 -7.22 -9.84 11.23
CA HIS A 83 -6.73 -11.01 11.96
C HIS A 83 -6.43 -10.71 13.43
N ALA A 84 -5.80 -9.57 13.74
CA ALA A 84 -5.53 -9.15 15.10
C ALA A 84 -6.81 -9.02 15.93
N VAL A 85 -7.85 -8.40 15.37
CA VAL A 85 -9.14 -8.19 16.02
C VAL A 85 -9.83 -9.53 16.27
N ARG A 86 -9.87 -10.41 15.26
CA ARG A 86 -10.46 -11.76 15.38
C ARG A 86 -9.83 -12.53 16.52
N GLU A 87 -8.52 -12.52 16.59
CA GLU A 87 -7.79 -13.30 17.60
C GLU A 87 -7.83 -12.66 18.98
N LYS A 88 -7.61 -11.35 19.10
CA LYS A 88 -7.62 -10.66 20.40
C LYS A 88 -8.98 -10.76 21.09
N LEU A 89 -10.07 -10.54 20.36
CA LEU A 89 -11.42 -10.72 20.89
C LEU A 89 -11.71 -12.20 21.22
N GLY A 90 -11.33 -13.12 20.34
CA GLY A 90 -11.54 -14.55 20.57
C GLY A 90 -10.83 -15.05 21.84
N LEU A 91 -9.57 -14.68 22.04
CA LEU A 91 -8.79 -15.03 23.23
C LEU A 91 -9.38 -14.44 24.51
N ASP A 92 -9.83 -13.19 24.47
CA ASP A 92 -10.46 -12.53 25.62
C ASP A 92 -11.80 -13.20 25.98
N ILE A 93 -12.65 -13.48 24.99
CA ILE A 93 -13.91 -14.20 25.21
C ILE A 93 -13.64 -15.61 25.76
N GLN A 94 -12.67 -16.33 25.21
CA GLN A 94 -12.25 -17.64 25.70
C GLN A 94 -11.81 -17.56 27.16
N ALA A 95 -10.95 -16.61 27.51
CA ALA A 95 -10.47 -16.41 28.87
C ALA A 95 -11.64 -16.13 29.84
N GLN A 96 -12.61 -15.31 29.43
CA GLN A 96 -13.80 -15.01 30.22
C GLN A 96 -14.71 -16.23 30.40
N ILE A 97 -14.89 -17.05 29.36
CA ILE A 97 -15.65 -18.32 29.44
C ILE A 97 -14.96 -19.30 30.38
N ASN A 98 -13.64 -19.49 30.25
CA ASN A 98 -12.85 -20.38 31.10
C ASN A 98 -12.93 -19.96 32.57
N LYS A 99 -12.78 -18.65 32.83
CA LYS A 99 -12.92 -18.06 34.16
C LYS A 99 -14.32 -18.28 34.74
N ARG A 100 -15.38 -18.14 33.93
CA ARG A 100 -16.77 -18.36 34.36
C ARG A 100 -17.05 -19.83 34.67
N ASN A 101 -16.50 -20.74 33.88
CA ASN A 101 -16.79 -22.17 33.95
C ASN A 101 -15.89 -22.95 34.91
N GLY A 102 -14.94 -22.29 35.58
CA GLY A 102 -14.08 -22.90 36.57
C GLY A 102 -13.15 -23.98 36.02
N ASN A 103 -12.50 -23.71 34.88
CA ASN A 103 -11.47 -24.58 34.27
C ASN A 103 -11.84 -26.07 34.04
N GLY A 104 -13.12 -26.48 34.00
CA GLY A 104 -13.41 -27.89 33.72
C GLY A 104 -14.85 -28.33 33.46
N ASN A 105 -15.88 -27.60 33.91
CA ASN A 105 -17.25 -28.14 33.90
C ASN A 105 -18.28 -27.33 33.09
N GLY A 106 -17.86 -26.39 32.23
CA GLY A 106 -18.78 -25.62 31.39
C GLY A 106 -18.38 -25.62 29.91
N ARG A 107 -19.27 -25.10 29.05
CA ARG A 107 -19.08 -25.04 27.59
C ARG A 107 -17.73 -24.38 27.24
N LYS A 108 -16.82 -25.12 26.59
CA LYS A 108 -15.57 -24.59 26.02
C LYS A 108 -15.90 -23.51 24.98
N PHE A 109 -14.99 -22.56 24.79
CA PHE A 109 -15.12 -21.59 23.70
C PHE A 109 -14.95 -22.29 22.36
N ASP A 110 -15.86 -22.03 21.43
CA ASP A 110 -15.87 -22.65 20.12
C ASP A 110 -15.20 -21.73 19.09
N TRP A 111 -13.93 -22.03 18.76
CA TRP A 111 -13.15 -21.26 17.80
C TRP A 111 -13.70 -21.37 16.38
N GLN A 112 -14.35 -22.48 16.02
CA GLN A 112 -14.92 -22.68 14.69
C GLN A 112 -16.19 -21.83 14.53
N GLU A 113 -17.09 -21.83 15.53
CA GLU A 113 -18.26 -20.94 15.58
C GLU A 113 -17.82 -19.47 15.57
N TRP A 114 -16.77 -19.13 16.33
CA TRP A 114 -16.21 -17.78 16.34
C TRP A 114 -15.69 -17.35 14.97
N ASN A 115 -14.83 -18.15 14.34
CA ASN A 115 -14.15 -17.79 13.10
C ASN A 115 -15.08 -17.76 11.88
N ASN A 116 -16.08 -18.66 11.84
CA ASN A 116 -16.89 -18.86 10.64
C ASN A 116 -18.28 -18.21 10.72
N THR A 117 -18.78 -17.94 11.93
CA THR A 117 -20.14 -17.39 12.11
C THR A 117 -20.12 -16.07 12.85
N THR A 118 -19.59 -16.04 14.07
CA THR A 118 -19.75 -14.89 14.97
C THR A 118 -18.90 -13.70 14.50
N PHE A 119 -17.61 -13.91 14.24
CA PHE A 119 -16.73 -12.85 13.77
C PHE A 119 -17.16 -12.29 12.39
N PRO A 120 -17.42 -13.12 11.36
CA PRO A 120 -17.86 -12.62 10.06
C PRO A 120 -19.18 -11.85 10.11
N LYS A 121 -20.09 -12.25 11.00
CA LYS A 121 -21.34 -11.51 11.22
C LYS A 121 -21.08 -10.09 11.72
N LEU A 122 -20.15 -9.91 12.65
CA LEU A 122 -19.83 -8.62 13.26
C LEU A 122 -18.93 -7.75 12.37
N PHE A 123 -17.85 -8.31 11.83
CA PHE A 123 -16.76 -7.54 11.21
C PHE A 123 -16.50 -7.87 9.74
N GLY A 124 -17.11 -8.93 9.18
CA GLY A 124 -16.72 -9.46 7.87
C GLY A 124 -15.57 -10.44 7.95
N ARG A 125 -14.99 -10.82 6.80
CA ARG A 125 -13.81 -11.69 6.79
C ARG A 125 -12.58 -10.87 7.22
N PRO A 126 -11.56 -11.48 7.85
CA PRO A 126 -10.36 -10.74 8.27
C PRO A 126 -9.66 -9.97 7.13
N ASP A 127 -9.72 -10.52 5.92
CA ASP A 127 -9.18 -9.98 4.67
C ASP A 127 -10.17 -9.06 3.93
N ALA A 128 -11.44 -9.06 4.32
CA ALA A 128 -12.51 -8.25 3.74
C ALA A 128 -13.45 -7.73 4.84
N LEU A 129 -12.97 -6.72 5.58
CA LEU A 129 -13.71 -6.11 6.68
C LEU A 129 -14.92 -5.33 6.18
N LYS A 130 -16.03 -5.39 6.93
CA LYS A 130 -17.27 -4.62 6.68
C LYS A 130 -17.14 -3.14 7.05
N HIS A 131 -16.13 -2.80 7.83
CA HIS A 131 -15.90 -1.46 8.36
C HIS A 131 -14.47 -1.04 8.00
N ASP A 132 -14.28 0.27 7.83
CA ASP A 132 -12.96 0.84 7.59
C ASP A 132 -11.99 0.48 8.71
N VAL A 133 -10.72 0.30 8.34
CA VAL A 133 -9.66 -0.17 9.24
C VAL A 133 -9.52 0.77 10.43
N GLU A 134 -9.64 2.07 10.19
CA GLU A 134 -9.59 3.15 11.18
C GLU A 134 -10.71 3.01 12.22
N VAL A 135 -11.92 2.67 11.77
CA VAL A 135 -13.08 2.47 12.65
C VAL A 135 -12.88 1.24 13.52
N VAL A 136 -12.42 0.13 12.94
CA VAL A 136 -12.15 -1.11 13.67
C VAL A 136 -11.03 -0.91 14.68
N ALA A 137 -9.96 -0.18 14.32
CA ALA A 137 -8.85 0.11 15.20
C ALA A 137 -9.29 0.97 16.40
N LEU A 138 -10.05 2.04 16.15
CA LEU A 138 -10.61 2.87 17.23
C LEU A 138 -11.67 2.15 18.07
N PHE A 139 -12.39 1.20 17.50
CA PHE A 139 -13.27 0.33 18.28
C PHE A 139 -12.46 -0.51 19.27
N MET A 140 -11.37 -1.12 18.83
CA MET A 140 -10.49 -1.90 19.70
C MET A 140 -9.87 -1.06 20.82
N SER A 141 -9.48 0.19 20.56
CA SER A 141 -8.94 1.08 21.59
C SER A 141 -9.97 1.51 22.64
N LYS A 142 -11.26 1.47 22.30
CA LYS A 142 -12.34 1.70 23.29
C LYS A 142 -12.58 0.49 24.18
N LEU A 143 -12.27 -0.71 23.71
CA LEU A 143 -12.40 -1.94 24.49
C LEU A 143 -11.15 -2.25 25.32
N TYR A 144 -9.97 -1.96 24.78
CA TYR A 144 -8.70 -2.36 25.36
C TYR A 144 -7.82 -1.13 25.62
N ASP A 145 -7.50 -0.92 26.89
CA ASP A 145 -6.55 0.10 27.35
C ASP A 145 -5.11 -0.12 26.83
N THR A 146 -4.78 -1.36 26.49
CA THR A 146 -3.51 -1.75 25.84
C THR A 146 -3.37 -1.31 24.39
N ILE A 147 -4.42 -0.77 23.78
CA ILE A 147 -4.41 -0.27 22.40
C ILE A 147 -4.52 1.25 22.43
N SER A 148 -3.65 1.94 21.70
CA SER A 148 -3.59 3.39 21.64
C SER A 148 -4.94 4.01 21.27
N GLY A 149 -5.27 5.15 21.88
CA GLY A 149 -6.49 5.90 21.61
C GLY A 149 -6.48 6.68 20.28
N THR A 150 -5.34 6.79 19.60
CA THR A 150 -5.24 7.42 18.27
C THR A 150 -5.41 6.39 17.16
N THR A 151 -5.92 6.82 16.00
CA THR A 151 -6.17 5.92 14.86
C THR A 151 -4.89 5.22 14.41
N GLU A 152 -3.82 5.98 14.17
CA GLU A 152 -2.55 5.45 13.66
C GLU A 152 -1.86 4.56 14.68
N GLY A 153 -1.93 4.94 15.97
CA GLY A 153 -1.38 4.14 17.06
C GLY A 153 -2.12 2.82 17.21
N ALA A 154 -3.46 2.85 17.20
CA ALA A 154 -4.29 1.65 17.31
C ALA A 154 -4.02 0.66 16.17
N ILE A 155 -3.89 1.17 14.94
CA ILE A 155 -3.52 0.34 13.79
C ILE A 155 -2.13 -0.29 13.98
N ALA A 156 -1.15 0.48 14.45
CA ALA A 156 0.20 -0.02 14.69
C ALA A 156 0.21 -1.12 15.76
N ASP A 157 -0.47 -0.91 16.89
CA ASP A 157 -0.55 -1.88 17.99
C ASP A 157 -1.23 -3.18 17.54
N LEU A 158 -2.30 -3.10 16.73
CA LEU A 158 -2.98 -4.27 16.19
C LEU A 158 -2.12 -5.01 15.16
N VAL A 159 -1.40 -4.29 14.30
CA VAL A 159 -0.44 -4.90 13.36
C VAL A 159 0.69 -5.60 14.11
N GLU A 160 1.21 -5.01 15.18
CA GLU A 160 2.22 -5.63 16.02
C GLU A 160 1.68 -6.88 16.72
N PHE A 161 0.48 -6.81 17.29
CA PHE A 161 -0.18 -7.96 17.89
C PHE A 161 -0.32 -9.12 16.90
N ASN A 162 -0.72 -8.86 15.65
CA ASN A 162 -0.81 -9.89 14.62
C ASN A 162 0.55 -10.56 14.34
N VAL A 163 1.64 -9.78 14.28
CA VAL A 163 3.00 -10.30 14.09
C VAL A 163 3.40 -11.19 15.26
N GLN A 164 3.13 -10.77 16.49
CA GLN A 164 3.44 -11.56 17.69
C GLN A 164 2.61 -12.86 17.75
N SER A 165 1.32 -12.78 17.40
CA SER A 165 0.44 -13.95 17.29
C SER A 165 0.98 -14.99 16.29
N LEU A 166 1.29 -14.55 15.07
CA LEU A 166 1.80 -15.43 14.02
C LEU A 166 3.11 -16.07 14.45
N LYS A 167 3.99 -15.29 15.09
CA LYS A 167 5.25 -15.81 15.63
C LYS A 167 5.00 -16.92 16.66
N ARG A 168 4.10 -16.70 17.63
CA ARG A 168 3.75 -17.72 18.63
C ARG A 168 3.19 -18.99 18.00
N ARG A 169 2.26 -18.87 17.05
CA ARG A 169 1.69 -20.03 16.35
C ARG A 169 2.73 -20.81 15.55
N ASN A 170 3.64 -20.11 14.89
CA ASN A 170 4.72 -20.73 14.13
C ASN A 170 5.79 -21.37 15.05
N GLU A 171 6.02 -20.83 16.25
CA GLU A 171 6.91 -21.44 17.25
C GLU A 171 6.32 -22.75 17.76
N ILE A 172 5.03 -22.75 18.15
CA ILE A 172 4.33 -23.96 18.59
C ILE A 172 4.32 -25.04 17.50
N ALA A 173 4.05 -24.66 16.24
CA ALA A 173 4.06 -25.61 15.12
C ALA A 173 5.44 -26.24 14.91
N LYS A 174 6.52 -25.47 15.07
CA LYS A 174 7.88 -26.00 14.96
C LYS A 174 8.26 -26.90 16.13
N GLU A 175 7.82 -26.57 17.33
CA GLU A 175 8.03 -27.42 18.51
C GLU A 175 7.36 -28.79 18.31
N ALA A 176 6.11 -28.80 17.84
CA ALA A 176 5.38 -30.03 17.51
C ALA A 176 6.06 -30.87 16.41
N GLU A 177 6.68 -30.25 15.40
CA GLU A 177 7.47 -30.97 14.37
C GLU A 177 8.80 -31.55 14.90
N THR A 178 9.30 -31.07 16.04
CA THR A 178 10.58 -31.51 16.63
C THR A 178 10.42 -32.50 17.78
N ASP A 179 9.21 -32.71 18.29
CA ASP A 179 8.93 -33.47 19.53
C ASP A 179 8.57 -34.96 19.29
N ASP A 180 8.88 -35.50 18.11
CA ASP A 180 8.71 -36.92 17.78
C ASP A 180 9.71 -37.86 18.52
N ASP A 181 10.51 -37.37 19.48
CA ASP A 181 11.56 -38.17 20.12
C ASP A 181 11.76 -38.03 21.64
N LEU A 182 10.92 -37.32 22.40
CA LEU A 182 10.98 -37.39 23.88
C LEU A 182 9.60 -37.26 24.56
N GLU A 183 9.19 -38.35 25.21
CA GLU A 183 8.05 -38.45 26.12
C GLU A 183 7.89 -37.20 27.02
N LEU A 184 6.88 -36.39 26.75
CA LEU A 184 6.53 -35.23 27.56
C LEU A 184 5.49 -35.65 28.62
N ASP A 185 6.01 -35.91 29.82
CA ASP A 185 5.30 -36.05 31.08
C ASP A 185 4.46 -34.78 31.37
N ASP A 186 3.14 -34.90 31.15
CA ASP A 186 2.04 -34.33 31.93
C ASP A 186 2.10 -32.83 32.30
N GLU A 187 1.77 -31.89 31.38
CA GLU A 187 1.03 -30.64 31.74
C GLU A 187 0.56 -29.72 30.59
N LEU A 188 0.35 -30.18 29.35
CA LEU A 188 -0.38 -29.39 28.35
C LEU A 188 -1.36 -30.25 27.57
N ASP A 189 -2.65 -30.00 27.83
CA ASP A 189 -3.84 -30.52 27.16
C ASP A 189 -3.63 -30.53 25.64
N ALA A 190 -3.30 -31.71 25.12
CA ALA A 190 -3.24 -32.02 23.70
C ALA A 190 -4.68 -32.05 23.16
N ASP A 191 -5.19 -30.92 22.67
CA ASP A 191 -6.23 -30.93 21.64
C ASP A 191 -5.49 -31.07 20.30
N GLU A 192 -5.20 -32.32 19.97
CA GLU A 192 -4.78 -32.86 18.68
C GLU A 192 -5.95 -32.72 17.70
N ASP A 193 -6.10 -31.54 17.09
CA ASP A 193 -6.97 -31.32 15.93
C ASP A 193 -6.09 -30.94 14.73
N GLU A 194 -5.69 -31.99 14.01
CA GLU A 194 -5.41 -32.06 12.57
C GLU A 194 -5.84 -30.80 11.78
N ILE A 195 -4.89 -29.89 11.52
CA ILE A 195 -5.04 -28.88 10.47
C ILE A 195 -4.54 -29.53 9.18
N ASP A 196 -5.32 -30.48 8.66
CA ASP A 196 -5.31 -30.77 7.23
C ASP A 196 -6.15 -29.68 6.52
N ASP A 197 -5.71 -29.26 5.34
CA ASP A 197 -6.39 -28.31 4.43
C ASP A 197 -6.34 -26.78 4.72
N ILE A 198 -5.14 -26.19 4.78
CA ILE A 198 -4.94 -24.81 4.25
C ILE A 198 -3.84 -24.84 3.18
N LEU A 199 -4.01 -25.72 2.19
CA LEU A 199 -3.20 -25.74 0.97
C LEU A 199 -4.00 -26.33 -0.21
N ASP A 200 -5.29 -26.04 -0.35
CA ASP A 200 -5.98 -26.23 -1.63
C ASP A 200 -7.24 -25.36 -1.77
N GLU A 201 -7.09 -24.21 -2.42
CA GLU A 201 -8.11 -23.58 -3.27
C GLU A 201 -7.42 -22.42 -4.03
N VAL A 202 -6.55 -22.79 -4.97
CA VAL A 202 -6.36 -21.99 -6.16
C VAL A 202 -7.41 -22.51 -7.13
N ASP A 203 -8.59 -21.92 -7.06
CA ASP A 203 -9.65 -22.13 -8.05
C ASP A 203 -9.24 -21.38 -9.33
N ASP A 204 -8.41 -22.05 -10.13
CA ASP A 204 -8.18 -21.73 -11.52
C ASP A 204 -9.35 -22.32 -12.33
N GLU A 205 -10.49 -21.62 -12.35
CA GLU A 205 -11.44 -21.78 -13.46
C GLU A 205 -10.82 -21.12 -14.70
N GLU A 206 -10.19 -21.96 -15.53
CA GLU A 206 -9.91 -21.70 -16.94
C GLU A 206 -11.23 -21.33 -17.66
N GLU A 207 -11.41 -20.05 -18.00
CA GLU A 207 -12.26 -19.67 -19.15
C GLU A 207 -11.37 -19.37 -20.35
N GLU A 208 -11.71 -20.08 -21.43
CA GLU A 208 -11.01 -20.22 -22.70
C GLU A 208 -10.84 -18.90 -23.46
N GLU A 209 -9.76 -18.87 -24.23
CA GLU A 209 -9.40 -17.89 -25.26
C GLU A 209 -10.55 -17.61 -26.26
N GLU A 210 -10.87 -16.34 -26.48
CA GLU A 210 -11.32 -15.85 -27.80
C GLU A 210 -10.43 -14.66 -28.21
N ASP A 211 -9.45 -14.97 -29.06
CA ASP A 211 -8.84 -14.04 -30.02
C ASP A 211 -9.94 -13.47 -30.92
N GLU A 212 -10.00 -12.14 -31.07
CA GLU A 212 -10.33 -11.41 -32.30
C GLU A 212 -10.37 -9.89 -31.99
N ASP A 213 -9.28 -9.18 -32.31
CA ASP A 213 -9.35 -8.04 -33.23
C ASP A 213 -7.96 -7.53 -33.60
N ASP A 214 -7.65 -7.74 -34.88
CA ASP A 214 -6.60 -7.11 -35.67
C ASP A 214 -6.74 -5.56 -35.63
N GLU A 215 -5.76 -4.86 -35.06
CA GLU A 215 -5.49 -3.45 -35.39
C GLU A 215 -4.05 -3.32 -35.91
N ASP A 216 -3.89 -3.72 -37.17
CA ASP A 216 -3.29 -2.92 -38.24
C ASP A 216 -2.14 -1.98 -37.83
N PHE A 217 -0.93 -2.52 -37.74
CA PHE A 217 0.30 -1.73 -37.84
C PHE A 217 0.92 -1.98 -39.22
N GLU A 218 0.39 -1.31 -40.25
CA GLU A 218 1.08 -1.14 -41.52
C GLU A 218 2.41 -0.42 -41.25
N VAL A 219 3.49 -1.20 -41.18
CA VAL A 219 4.84 -0.72 -41.40
C VAL A 219 4.94 -0.44 -42.88
N ASP A 220 4.84 0.83 -43.25
CA ASP A 220 5.21 1.31 -44.58
C ASP A 220 6.75 1.23 -44.69
N GLU A 221 7.24 0.03 -44.98
CA GLU A 221 8.53 -0.21 -45.61
C GLU A 221 8.38 0.20 -47.07
N ASP A 222 8.78 1.42 -47.41
CA ASP A 222 9.40 1.81 -48.69
C ASP A 222 9.61 3.33 -48.70
N GLU A 223 10.84 3.81 -48.50
CA GLU A 223 11.32 5.01 -49.21
C GLU A 223 12.87 5.03 -49.27
N GLU A 224 13.33 4.53 -50.41
CA GLU A 224 14.61 4.62 -51.13
C GLU A 224 15.82 5.31 -50.46
N PHE A 225 16.88 4.51 -50.34
CA PHE A 225 18.26 4.95 -50.28
C PHE A 225 18.70 5.41 -51.68
N GLU A 226 18.58 6.71 -51.98
CA GLU A 226 19.34 7.33 -53.07
C GLU A 226 20.74 7.71 -52.55
N GLU A 227 21.70 6.86 -52.90
CA GLU A 227 23.11 7.21 -53.00
C GLU A 227 23.26 8.13 -54.23
N ASP A 228 23.65 9.39 -54.02
CA ASP A 228 24.21 10.19 -55.12
C ASP A 228 25.49 10.89 -54.65
N ASP A 229 26.55 10.59 -55.41
CA ASP A 229 27.88 11.16 -55.38
C ASP A 229 27.83 12.62 -55.90
N GLU A 230 28.34 13.57 -55.10
CA GLU A 230 29.19 14.68 -55.59
C GLU A 230 30.00 15.37 -54.48
#